data_AF-A0A9Q0W5G1-F1
#
_entry.id   AF-A0A9Q0W5G1-F1
#
_cell.length_a   1.000
_cell.length_b   1.000
_cell.length_c   1.000
_cell.angle_alpha   90.00
_cell.angle_beta   90.00
_cell.angle_gamma   90.00
#
_symmetry.space_group_name_H-M   'P 1'
#
loop_
_entity.id
_entity.type
_entity.pdbx_description
1 polymer ?
#
loop_
_entity_poly.entity_id
_entity_poly.type
_entity_poly.pdbx_seq_one_letter_code
_entity_poly.pdbx_strand_id
1 'polypeptide(L)'
;MLSDKKFTEKYIKTNRERLRKRYEMIIQGLKTAGIECLKGNAGLFCWMNLSPLLESPTREGELALWKSILHEVKINISPGSSCHCSEPGWFRVCFANMSEPTLDVALKRIHSFMDQRKTDAIQSPPQQ
;
A
#
# COMPACT_ATOMS: atom_id res chain seq x y z
N MET A 1 -20.29 25.84 11.23
CA MET A 1 -19.79 24.97 10.15
C MET A 1 -20.55 23.65 10.09
N LEU A 2 -20.58 22.82 11.16
CA LEU A 2 -21.30 21.54 11.11
C LEU A 2 -22.84 21.67 11.14
N SER A 3 -23.38 22.76 11.69
CA SER A 3 -24.83 23.06 11.65
C SER A 3 -25.31 23.62 10.31
N ASP A 4 -24.40 23.95 9.38
CA ASP A 4 -24.74 24.42 8.03
C ASP A 4 -24.96 23.20 7.12
N LYS A 5 -26.23 22.91 6.82
CA LYS A 5 -26.63 21.77 6.00
C LYS A 5 -26.01 21.80 4.60
N LYS A 6 -26.01 22.98 3.95
CA LYS A 6 -25.46 23.14 2.60
C LYS A 6 -23.96 22.83 2.58
N PHE A 7 -23.24 23.28 3.61
CA PHE A 7 -21.84 22.94 3.77
C PHE A 7 -21.64 21.43 3.97
N THR A 8 -22.38 20.79 4.88
CA THR A 8 -22.19 19.37 5.20
C THR A 8 -22.50 18.45 4.03
N GLU A 9 -23.55 18.72 3.26
CA GLU A 9 -23.92 17.93 2.07
C GLU A 9 -22.83 18.03 1.00
N LYS A 10 -22.36 19.26 0.72
CA LYS A 10 -21.26 19.50 -0.22
C LYS A 10 -19.98 18.82 0.24
N TYR A 11 -19.63 18.94 1.53
CA TYR A 11 -18.44 18.33 2.10
C TYR A 11 -18.44 16.80 1.92
N ILE A 12 -19.55 16.13 2.28
CA ILE A 12 -19.66 14.68 2.18
C ILE A 12 -19.52 14.23 0.72
N LYS A 13 -20.21 14.90 -0.21
CA LYS A 13 -20.13 14.59 -1.64
C LYS A 13 -18.69 14.73 -2.16
N THR A 14 -18.08 15.90 -1.95
CA THR A 14 -16.73 16.19 -2.42
C THR A 14 -15.68 15.29 -1.76
N ASN A 15 -15.83 14.98 -0.47
CA ASN A 15 -14.89 14.10 0.23
C ASN A 15 -14.94 12.67 -0.33
N ARG A 16 -16.14 12.11 -0.57
CA ARG A 16 -16.30 10.79 -1.20
C ARG A 16 -15.71 10.75 -2.62
N GLU A 17 -15.96 11.77 -3.43
CA GLU A 17 -15.40 11.87 -4.79
C GLU A 17 -13.86 11.89 -4.77
N ARG A 18 -13.25 12.69 -3.90
CA ARG A 18 -11.80 12.81 -3.79
C ARG A 18 -11.16 11.54 -3.23
N LEU A 19 -11.74 10.94 -2.19
CA LEU A 19 -11.25 9.68 -1.63
C LEU A 19 -11.32 8.56 -2.65
N ARG A 20 -12.42 8.46 -3.42
CA ARG A 20 -12.54 7.47 -4.49
C ARG A 20 -11.48 7.67 -5.57
N LYS A 21 -11.24 8.89 -6.04
CA LYS A 21 -10.17 9.18 -7.01
C LYS A 21 -8.79 8.72 -6.50
N ARG A 22 -8.49 9.00 -5.22
CA ARG A 22 -7.20 8.58 -4.62
C ARG A 22 -7.09 7.07 -4.43
N TYR A 23 -8.18 6.42 -4.02
CA TYR A 23 -8.26 4.97 -3.93
C TYR A 23 -8.03 4.31 -5.29
N GLU A 24 -8.70 4.77 -6.35
CA GLU A 24 -8.51 4.27 -7.72
C GLU A 24 -7.05 4.43 -8.18
N MET A 25 -6.43 5.59 -7.90
CA MET A 25 -5.03 5.84 -8.25
C MET A 25 -4.05 4.87 -7.58
N ILE A 26 -4.16 4.66 -6.25
CA ILE A 26 -3.25 3.75 -5.54
C ILE A 26 -3.48 2.29 -5.92
N ILE A 27 -4.73 1.85 -6.06
CA ILE A 27 -5.06 0.47 -6.45
C ILE A 27 -4.53 0.17 -7.85
N GLN A 28 -4.72 1.07 -8.81
CA GLN A 28 -4.22 0.86 -10.17
C GLN A 28 -2.68 0.84 -10.21
N GLY A 29 -2.02 1.74 -9.49
CA GLY A 29 -0.56 1.78 -9.41
C GLY A 29 0.04 0.52 -8.77
N LEU A 30 -0.52 0.06 -7.65
CA LEU A 30 -0.09 -1.19 -7.00
C LEU A 30 -0.32 -2.40 -7.90
N LYS A 31 -1.48 -2.47 -8.57
CA LYS A 31 -1.80 -3.54 -9.52
C LYS A 31 -0.80 -3.59 -10.68
N THR A 32 -0.41 -2.44 -11.23
CA THR A 32 0.61 -2.39 -12.31
C THR A 32 2.00 -2.81 -11.82
N ALA A 33 2.28 -2.72 -10.52
CA ALA A 33 3.50 -3.24 -9.91
C ALA A 33 3.42 -4.76 -9.64
N GLY A 34 2.29 -5.40 -9.92
CA GLY A 34 2.03 -6.81 -9.63
C GLY A 34 1.59 -7.07 -8.19
N ILE A 35 1.11 -6.04 -7.48
CA ILE A 35 0.68 -6.13 -6.08
C ILE A 35 -0.84 -6.06 -6.01
N GLU A 36 -1.45 -7.12 -5.47
CA GLU A 36 -2.88 -7.16 -5.24
C GLU A 36 -3.28 -6.51 -3.91
N CYS A 37 -4.48 -5.96 -3.85
CA CYS A 37 -5.05 -5.37 -2.64
C CYS A 37 -6.42 -5.97 -2.34
N LEU A 38 -6.78 -6.07 -1.07
CA LEU A 38 -8.15 -6.38 -0.68
C LEU A 38 -9.09 -5.31 -1.25
N LYS A 39 -10.17 -5.74 -1.91
CA LYS A 39 -11.18 -4.84 -2.46
C LYS A 39 -11.87 -4.06 -1.34
N GLY A 40 -11.52 -2.79 -1.20
CA GLY A 40 -12.15 -1.83 -0.29
C GLY A 40 -13.15 -0.92 -1.00
N ASN A 41 -14.01 -0.29 -0.20
CA ASN A 41 -14.97 0.73 -0.64
C ASN A 41 -15.00 1.97 0.27
N ALA A 42 -14.19 2.00 1.33
CA ALA A 42 -14.19 3.03 2.35
C ALA A 42 -12.80 3.14 3.02
N GLY A 43 -12.65 4.15 3.87
CA GLY A 43 -11.42 4.40 4.62
C GLY A 43 -10.48 5.39 3.94
N LEU A 44 -9.28 5.52 4.52
CA LEU A 44 -8.23 6.44 4.11
C LEU A 44 -6.94 5.70 3.68
N PHE A 45 -7.07 4.38 3.51
CA PHE A 45 -5.99 3.44 3.25
C PHE A 45 -6.50 2.24 2.44
N CYS A 46 -5.59 1.50 1.82
CA CYS A 46 -5.86 0.17 1.27
C CYS A 46 -5.12 -0.91 2.06
N TRP A 47 -5.58 -2.15 1.93
CA TRP A 47 -4.98 -3.33 2.53
C TRP A 47 -4.25 -4.12 1.44
N MET A 48 -2.93 -3.92 1.38
CA MET A 48 -2.03 -4.40 0.34
C MET A 48 -1.50 -5.78 0.70
N ASN A 49 -1.49 -6.72 -0.25
CA ASN A 49 -0.96 -8.05 -0.06
C ASN A 49 0.47 -8.15 -0.59
N LEU A 50 1.45 -8.27 0.30
CA LEU A 50 2.85 -8.56 -0.02
C LEU A 50 3.27 -9.94 0.47
N SER A 51 2.35 -10.83 0.85
CA SER A 51 2.68 -12.20 1.26
C SER A 51 3.52 -12.96 0.22
N PRO A 52 3.36 -12.76 -1.11
CA PRO A 52 4.23 -13.41 -2.10
C PRO A 52 5.70 -12.96 -2.07
N LEU A 53 6.02 -11.85 -1.37
CA LEU A 53 7.38 -11.31 -1.26
C LEU A 53 8.08 -11.71 0.04
N LEU A 54 7.39 -12.43 0.92
CA LEU A 54 7.97 -12.92 2.16
C LEU A 54 8.91 -14.09 1.88
N GLU A 55 10.11 -14.04 2.47
CA GLU A 55 11.03 -15.18 2.47
C GLU A 55 10.48 -16.33 3.33
N SER A 56 9.79 -16.00 4.41
CA SER A 56 9.06 -16.94 5.26
C SER A 56 7.70 -16.36 5.66
N PRO A 57 6.62 -17.17 5.68
CA PRO A 57 5.28 -16.72 6.05
C PRO A 57 5.14 -16.58 7.58
N THR A 58 6.01 -15.77 8.18
CA THR A 58 6.10 -15.54 9.63
C THR A 58 6.00 -14.04 9.93
N ARG A 59 5.70 -13.69 11.18
CA ARG A 59 5.71 -12.29 11.63
C ARG A 59 7.10 -11.67 11.44
N GLU A 60 8.15 -12.44 11.68
CA GLU A 60 9.54 -12.02 11.54
C GLU A 60 9.86 -11.70 10.07
N GLY A 61 9.38 -12.55 9.13
CA GLY A 61 9.47 -12.31 7.70
C GLY A 61 8.72 -11.04 7.27
N GLU A 62 7.52 -10.80 7.78
CA GLU A 62 6.76 -9.57 7.55
C GLU A 62 7.53 -8.33 8.05
N LEU A 63 8.11 -8.40 9.26
CA LEU A 63 8.86 -7.29 9.84
C LEU A 63 10.20 -7.04 9.12
N ALA A 64 10.82 -8.09 8.56
CA ALA A 64 12.01 -7.95 7.72
C ALA A 64 11.66 -7.21 6.41
N LEU A 65 10.58 -7.62 5.72
CA LEU A 65 10.10 -6.93 4.53
C LEU A 65 9.69 -5.48 4.84
N TRP A 66 8.99 -5.25 5.95
CA TRP A 66 8.63 -3.92 6.41
C TRP A 66 9.85 -3.01 6.58
N LYS A 67 10.92 -3.50 7.22
CA LYS A 67 12.18 -2.76 7.38
C LYS A 67 12.81 -2.41 6.05
N SER A 68 12.84 -3.34 5.08
CA SER A 68 13.34 -3.07 3.72
C SER A 68 12.53 -1.96 3.04
N ILE A 69 11.20 -2.00 3.11
CA ILE A 69 10.32 -0.95 2.56
C ILE A 69 10.59 0.41 3.26
N LEU A 70 10.76 0.42 4.57
CA LEU A 70 11.04 1.64 5.32
C LEU A 70 12.42 2.23 4.98
N HIS A 71 13.46 1.39 4.95
CA HIS A 71 14.85 1.84 4.84
C HIS A 71 15.34 2.00 3.41
N GLU A 72 14.90 1.17 2.46
CA GLU A 72 15.34 1.20 1.07
C GLU A 72 14.36 1.99 0.20
N VAL A 73 13.07 1.65 0.28
CA VAL A 73 12.00 2.30 -0.52
C VAL A 73 11.62 3.67 0.06
N LYS A 74 11.98 3.93 1.32
CA LYS A 74 11.68 5.19 2.04
C LYS A 74 10.19 5.49 2.09
N ILE A 75 9.38 4.45 2.33
CA ILE A 75 7.93 4.55 2.49
C ILE A 75 7.55 3.98 3.85
N ASN A 76 6.85 4.77 4.67
CA ASN A 76 6.31 4.29 5.94
C ASN A 76 4.90 3.70 5.74
N ILE A 77 4.75 2.42 6.04
CA ILE A 77 3.49 1.66 6.01
C ILE A 77 3.34 0.86 7.31
N SER A 78 2.12 0.44 7.63
CA SER A 78 1.87 -0.38 8.82
C SER A 78 1.87 -1.86 8.44
N PRO A 79 2.71 -2.71 9.05
CA PRO A 79 2.64 -4.15 8.85
C PRO A 79 1.40 -4.74 9.53
N GLY A 80 0.85 -5.81 8.97
CA GLY A 80 -0.40 -6.44 9.40
C GLY A 80 -0.39 -6.87 10.86
N SER A 81 0.77 -7.32 11.36
CA SER A 81 1.00 -7.64 12.76
C SER A 81 0.76 -6.48 13.73
N SER A 82 0.93 -5.23 13.30
CA SER A 82 0.58 -4.04 14.11
C SER A 82 -0.93 -3.84 14.25
N CYS A 83 -1.73 -4.49 13.40
CA CYS A 83 -3.18 -4.54 13.45
C CYS A 83 -3.70 -5.92 13.92
N HIS A 84 -2.82 -6.75 14.51
CA HIS A 84 -3.14 -8.11 14.95
C HIS A 84 -3.69 -9.02 13.83
N CYS A 85 -3.28 -8.78 12.58
CA CYS A 85 -3.60 -9.69 11.48
C CYS A 85 -2.98 -11.07 11.75
N SER A 86 -3.79 -12.13 11.57
CA SER A 86 -3.36 -13.51 11.79
C SER A 86 -2.46 -14.04 10.69
N GLU A 87 -2.55 -13.47 9.49
CA GLU A 87 -1.77 -13.87 8.31
C GLU A 87 -0.65 -12.85 8.05
N PRO A 88 0.62 -13.26 8.03
CA PRO A 88 1.72 -12.38 7.70
C PRO A 88 1.71 -11.92 6.23
N GLY A 89 2.21 -10.71 5.99
CA GLY A 89 2.45 -10.18 4.64
C GLY A 89 1.40 -9.19 4.16
N TRP A 90 0.40 -8.88 4.99
CA TRP A 90 -0.54 -7.82 4.72
C TRP A 90 -0.05 -6.48 5.26
N PHE A 91 -0.32 -5.39 4.54
CA PHE A 91 0.14 -4.05 4.92
C PHE A 91 -0.94 -2.99 4.72
N ARG A 92 -1.02 -2.04 5.65
CA ARG A 92 -1.86 -0.85 5.52
C ARG A 92 -1.08 0.27 4.86
N VAL A 93 -1.62 0.82 3.77
CA VAL A 93 -1.04 1.98 3.07
C VAL A 93 -2.05 3.11 2.98
N CYS A 94 -1.76 4.24 3.63
CA CYS A 94 -2.62 5.43 3.62
C CYS A 94 -2.44 6.24 2.33
N PHE A 95 -3.54 6.79 1.80
CA PHE A 95 -3.53 7.59 0.56
C PHE A 95 -4.19 8.97 0.67
N ALA A 96 -4.82 9.29 1.80
CA ALA A 96 -5.65 10.48 1.95
C ALA A 96 -4.91 11.72 2.50
N ASN A 97 -3.62 11.60 2.84
CA ASN A 97 -2.85 12.63 3.53
C ASN A 97 -1.79 13.33 2.66
N MET A 98 -1.65 12.96 1.38
CA MET A 98 -0.64 13.54 0.50
C MET A 98 -1.18 13.99 -0.87
N SER A 99 -0.38 14.78 -1.58
CA SER A 99 -0.68 15.25 -2.94
C SER A 99 -0.69 14.09 -3.95
N GLU A 100 -1.27 14.29 -5.15
CA GLU A 100 -1.19 13.30 -6.25
C GLU A 100 0.27 13.07 -6.68
N PRO A 101 1.10 14.13 -6.85
CA PRO A 101 2.52 13.96 -7.14
C PRO A 101 3.28 13.14 -6.08
N THR A 102 2.99 13.35 -4.79
CA THR A 102 3.66 12.57 -3.73
C THR A 102 3.27 11.09 -3.77
N LEU A 103 1.99 10.79 -4.03
CA LEU A 103 1.52 9.41 -4.22
C LEU A 103 2.17 8.78 -5.46
N ASP A 104 2.30 9.51 -6.55
CA ASP A 104 2.98 9.05 -7.78
C ASP A 104 4.47 8.71 -7.51
N VAL A 105 5.18 9.55 -6.76
CA VAL A 105 6.56 9.25 -6.32
C VAL A 105 6.63 7.97 -5.49
N ALA A 106 5.69 7.77 -4.56
CA ALA A 106 5.64 6.55 -3.75
C ALA A 106 5.39 5.31 -4.63
N LEU A 107 4.45 5.38 -5.58
CA LEU A 107 4.19 4.31 -6.54
C LEU A 107 5.41 4.00 -7.39
N LYS A 108 6.10 5.01 -7.94
CA LYS A 108 7.34 4.83 -8.70
C LYS A 108 8.41 4.08 -7.92
N ARG A 109 8.60 4.42 -6.64
CA ARG A 109 9.55 3.72 -5.77
C ARG A 109 9.15 2.26 -5.54
N ILE A 110 7.86 1.99 -5.34
CA ILE A 110 7.34 0.62 -5.23
C ILE A 110 7.58 -0.16 -6.53
N HIS A 111 7.32 0.45 -7.69
CA HIS A 111 7.62 -0.16 -8.98
C HIS A 111 9.10 -0.55 -9.11
N SER A 112 10.02 0.39 -8.83
CA SER A 112 11.45 0.09 -8.88
C SER A 112 11.88 -1.02 -7.91
N PHE A 113 11.29 -1.05 -6.70
CA PHE A 113 11.53 -2.12 -5.73
C PHE A 113 11.06 -3.49 -6.25
N MET A 114 9.87 -3.55 -6.85
CA MET A 114 9.34 -4.78 -7.44
C MET A 114 10.15 -5.26 -8.63
N ASP A 115 10.65 -4.34 -9.47
CA ASP A 115 11.48 -4.69 -10.61
C ASP A 115 12.85 -5.24 -10.19
N GLN A 116 13.48 -4.63 -9.17
CA GLN A 116 14.73 -5.15 -8.59
C GLN A 116 14.54 -6.57 -8.03
N ARG A 117 13.47 -6.80 -7.25
CA ARG A 117 13.16 -8.13 -6.69
C ARG A 117 12.97 -9.20 -7.77
N LYS A 118 12.40 -8.86 -8.92
CA LYS A 118 12.29 -9.79 -10.06
C LYS A 118 13.67 -10.13 -10.64
N THR A 119 14.54 -9.13 -10.79
CA THR A 119 15.91 -9.35 -11.27
C THR A 119 16.71 -10.26 -10.34
N ASP A 120 16.63 -10.03 -9.03
CA ASP A 120 17.33 -10.84 -8.02
C ASP A 120 16.84 -12.29 -8.00
N ALA A 121 15.52 -12.50 -8.16
CA ALA A 121 14.93 -13.83 -8.24
C ALA A 121 15.40 -14.62 -9.49
N ILE A 122 15.67 -13.94 -10.60
CA ILE A 122 16.17 -14.57 -11.85
C ILE A 122 17.66 -14.92 -11.73
N GLN A 123 18.43 -14.16 -10.97
CA GLN A 123 19.88 -14.34 -10.81
C GLN A 123 20.27 -15.32 -9.70
N SER A 124 19.31 -15.74 -8.87
CA SER A 124 19.53 -16.73 -7.81
C SER A 124 19.56 -18.15 -8.42
N PRO A 125 20.65 -18.93 -8.27
CA PRO A 125 20.70 -20.30 -8.81
C PRO A 125 19.63 -21.17 -8.12
N PRO A 126 19.09 -22.20 -8.79
CA PRO A 126 18.17 -23.13 -8.14
C PRO A 126 18.88 -23.75 -6.93
N GLN A 127 18.31 -23.58 -5.74
CA GLN A 127 18.76 -24.29 -4.56
C GLN A 127 18.56 -25.79 -4.81
N GLN A 128 19.66 -26.54 -4.80
CA GLN A 128 19.69 -28.01 -4.83
C GLN A 128 19.17 -28.59 -3.53
#